data_AF-A0A1X6YXN1-F1
#
_entry.id   AF-A0A1X6YXN1-F1
#
_cell.length_a   1.000
_cell.length_b   1.000
_cell.length_c   1.000
_cell.angle_alpha   90.00
_cell.angle_beta   90.00
_cell.angle_gamma   90.00
#
_symmetry.space_group_name_H-M   'P 1'
#
loop_
_entity.id
_entity.type
_entity.pdbx_description
1 polymer ?
#
loop_
_entity_poly.entity_id
_entity_poly.type
_entity_poly.pdbx_seq_one_letter_code
_entity_poly.pdbx_strand_id
1 'polypeptide(L)' 'MNDQTNIVTLAFSDQVRLSLVGELEPKVRELHLLFEKVPGFISADVVRHPGNEHMGYTVLLRFENEEARSGGRPTLKS' A
#
# COMPACT_ATOMS: atom_id res chain seq x y z
N MET A 1 -20.91 21.23 -0.28
CA MET A 1 -19.50 21.03 -0.63
C MET A 1 -19.31 19.52 -0.75
N ASN A 2 -18.92 19.02 -1.93
CA ASN A 2 -18.57 17.61 -2.07
C ASN A 2 -17.12 17.46 -1.60
N ASP A 3 -16.93 16.97 -0.38
CA ASP A 3 -15.64 16.46 0.07
C ASP A 3 -15.37 15.16 -0.72
N GLN A 4 -14.82 15.29 -1.94
CA GLN A 4 -14.20 14.14 -2.58
C GLN A 4 -12.98 13.79 -1.75
N THR A 5 -13.10 12.80 -0.88
CA THR A 5 -11.96 12.17 -0.21
C THR A 5 -11.02 11.70 -1.31
N ASN A 6 -9.95 12.45 -1.52
CA ASN A 6 -9.05 12.21 -2.63
C ASN A 6 -8.10 11.10 -2.17
N ILE A 7 -8.44 9.86 -2.52
CA ILE A 7 -7.71 8.67 -2.05
C ILE A 7 -6.58 8.37 -3.04
N VAL A 8 -5.36 8.23 -2.53
CA VAL A 8 -4.21 7.72 -3.29
C VAL A 8 -4.05 6.24 -2.98
N THR A 9 -3.91 5.42 -4.02
CA THR A 9 -3.62 3.99 -3.89
C THR A 9 -2.22 3.71 -4.41
N LEU A 10 -1.37 3.11 -3.57
CA LEU A 10 -0.06 2.58 -3.95
C LEU A 10 -0.19 1.07 -4.14
N ALA A 11 0.31 0.56 -5.25
CA ALA A 11 0.31 -0.87 -5.55
C ALA A 11 1.74 -1.38 -5.71
N PHE A 12 2.13 -2.36 -4.90
CA PHE A 12 3.43 -3.02 -4.95
C PHE A 12 3.20 -4.47 -5.35
N SER A 13 3.96 -4.95 -6.35
CA SER A 13 3.88 -6.35 -6.76
C SER A 13 5.26 -6.98 -6.78
N ASP A 14 5.36 -8.19 -6.25
CA ASP A 14 6.60 -8.97 -6.23
C ASP A 14 6.33 -10.48 -6.34
N GLN A 15 7.35 -11.25 -6.70
CA GLN A 15 7.30 -12.71 -6.80
C GLN A 15 8.29 -13.35 -5.84
N VAL A 16 7.80 -14.27 -5.03
CA VAL A 16 8.57 -14.86 -3.93
C VAL A 16 8.61 -16.36 -4.12
N ARG A 17 9.78 -16.98 -4.03
CA ARG A 17 9.93 -18.44 -4.08
C ARG A 17 9.09 -19.10 -2.98
N LEU A 18 8.39 -20.19 -3.29
CA LEU A 18 7.53 -20.87 -2.32
C LEU A 18 8.26 -21.27 -1.04
N SER A 19 9.55 -21.61 -1.13
CA SER A 19 10.39 -21.93 0.03
C SER A 19 10.58 -20.79 1.03
N LEU A 20 10.31 -19.54 0.63
CA LEU A 20 10.47 -18.33 1.44
C LEU A 20 9.14 -17.73 1.91
N VAL A 21 8.00 -18.27 1.47
CA VAL A 21 6.66 -17.75 1.80
C VAL A 21 6.42 -17.74 3.31
N GLY A 22 6.82 -18.79 4.01
CA GLY A 22 6.67 -18.88 5.48
C GLY A 22 7.42 -17.78 6.23
N GLU A 23 8.52 -17.28 5.69
CA GLU A 23 9.30 -16.18 6.28
C GLU A 23 8.74 -14.80 5.90
N LEU A 24 8.09 -14.69 4.74
CA LEU A 24 7.57 -13.43 4.22
C LEU A 24 6.20 -13.07 4.81
N GLU A 25 5.29 -14.03 4.96
CA GLU A 25 3.92 -13.77 5.44
C GLU A 25 3.87 -13.01 6.79
N PRO A 26 4.70 -13.38 7.80
CA PRO A 26 4.77 -12.60 9.04
C PRO A 26 5.22 -11.16 8.82
N LYS A 27 6.20 -10.94 7.92
CA LYS A 27 6.72 -9.60 7.60
C LYS A 27 5.69 -8.74 6.88
N VAL A 28 4.90 -9.32 5.97
CA VAL A 28 3.79 -8.61 5.32
C VAL A 28 2.75 -8.18 6.34
N ARG A 29 2.46 -9.03 7.34
CA ARG A 29 1.56 -8.68 8.45
C ARG A 29 2.15 -7.59 9.35
N GLU A 30 3.43 -7.66 9.69
CA GLU A 30 4.10 -6.60 10.46
C GLU A 30 4.09 -5.26 9.71
N LEU A 31 4.36 -5.28 8.40
CA LEU A 31 4.30 -4.10 7.55
C LEU A 31 2.91 -3.46 7.57
N HIS A 32 1.84 -4.27 7.57
CA HIS A 32 0.47 -3.78 7.71
C HIS A 32 0.25 -2.99 9.02
N LEU A 33 0.67 -3.56 10.15
CA LEU A 33 0.55 -2.91 11.47
C LEU A 33 1.39 -1.64 11.59
N LEU A 34 2.48 -1.53 10.82
CA LEU A 34 3.25 -0.29 10.73
C LEU A 34 2.50 0.78 9.95
N PHE A 35 1.84 0.43 8.84
CA PHE A 35 1.05 1.37 8.05
C PHE A 35 -0.21 1.87 8.78
N GLU A 36 -0.84 1.06 9.62
CA GLU A 36 -1.96 1.51 10.47
C GLU A 36 -1.62 2.71 11.36
N LYS A 37 -0.33 2.94 11.65
CA LYS A 37 0.14 4.05 12.47
C LYS A 37 0.48 5.31 11.66
N VAL A 38 0.44 5.23 10.32
CA VAL A 38 0.80 6.33 9.43
C VAL A 38 -0.41 7.28 9.29
N PRO A 39 -0.24 8.59 9.52
CA PRO A 39 -1.31 9.56 9.28
C PRO A 39 -1.87 9.46 7.87
N GLY A 40 -3.20 9.54 7.76
CA GLY A 40 -3.89 9.41 6.48
C GLY A 40 -4.00 7.97 5.96
N PHE A 41 -3.46 6.94 6.63
CA PHE A 41 -3.70 5.56 6.23
C PHE A 41 -5.19 5.20 6.32
N ILE A 42 -5.70 4.56 5.27
CA ILE A 42 -7.10 4.12 5.18
C ILE A 42 -7.19 2.60 5.29
N SER A 43 -6.45 1.88 4.43
CA SER A 43 -6.50 0.43 4.39
C SER A 43 -5.32 -0.16 3.63
N ALA A 44 -5.08 -1.46 3.85
CA ALA A 44 -4.27 -2.25 2.95
C ALA A 44 -4.94 -3.58 2.60
N ASP A 45 -4.77 -4.00 1.36
CA ASP A 45 -5.14 -5.34 0.90
C ASP A 45 -3.91 -6.08 0.40
N VAL A 46 -3.90 -7.39 0.60
CA VAL A 46 -2.85 -8.28 0.06
C VAL A 46 -3.50 -9.34 -0.79
N VAL A 47 -3.24 -9.28 -2.09
CA VAL A 47 -3.66 -10.30 -3.06
C VAL A 47 -2.49 -11.26 -3.28
N ARG A 48 -2.79 -12.55 -3.25
CA ARG A 48 -1.83 -13.64 -3.47
C ARG A 48 -2.17 -14.33 -4.77
N HIS A 49 -1.16 -14.56 -5.61
CA HIS A 49 -1.27 -15.19 -6.92
C HIS A 49 -0.45 -16.49 -6.90
N PRO A 50 -1.07 -17.64 -6.59
CA PRO A 50 -0.35 -18.91 -6.52
C PRO A 50 0.21 -19.31 -7.88
N GLY A 51 1.51 -19.64 -7.92
CA GLY A 51 2.18 -20.24 -9.07
C GLY A 51 2.87 -21.56 -8.69
N ASN A 52 3.55 -22.18 -9.66
CA ASN A 52 4.15 -23.51 -9.47
C ASN A 52 5.39 -23.48 -8.55
N GLU A 53 6.25 -22.48 -8.69
CA GLU A 53 7.50 -22.35 -7.91
C GLU A 53 7.55 -21.07 -7.07
N HIS A 54 6.62 -20.15 -7.32
CA HIS A 54 6.58 -18.83 -6.73
C HIS A 54 5.15 -18.49 -6.29
N MET A 55 5.04 -17.67 -5.25
CA MET A 55 3.84 -16.96 -4.87
C MET A 55 4.00 -15.50 -5.31
N GLY A 56 3.09 -15.02 -6.17
CA GLY A 56 2.99 -13.60 -6.47
C GLY A 56 2.26 -12.88 -5.35
N TYR A 57 2.73 -11.71 -4.96
CA TYR A 57 2.08 -10.83 -4.01
C TYR A 57 1.77 -9.50 -4.68
N THR A 58 0.56 -8.98 -4.45
CA THR A 58 0.21 -7.59 -4.72
C THR A 58 -0.30 -6.97 -3.43
N VAL A 59 0.40 -5.97 -2.92
CA VAL A 59 -0.01 -5.18 -1.76
C VAL A 59 -0.57 -3.85 -2.25
N LEU A 60 -1.81 -3.56 -1.89
CA LEU A 60 -2.49 -2.30 -2.16
C LEU A 60 -2.54 -1.51 -0.85
N LEU A 61 -2.00 -0.29 -0.83
CA LEU A 61 -2.07 0.62 0.31
C LEU A 61 -2.91 1.84 -0.10
N ARG A 62 -3.87 2.25 0.74
CA ARG A 62 -4.71 3.42 0.49
C ARG A 62 -4.48 4.48 1.54
N PHE A 63 -4.31 5.71 1.09
CA PHE A 63 -4.11 6.88 1.95
C PHE A 63 -5.05 8.02 1.55
N GLU A 64 -5.45 8.83 2.52
CA GLU A 64 -5.98 10.17 2.27
C GLU A 64 -4.88 11.04 1.65
N ASN A 65 -5.18 11.70 0.53
CA ASN A 65 -4.29 12.69 -0.05
C ASN A 65 -4.45 14.01 0.70
N GLU A 66 -3.53 14.30 1.62
CA GLU A 66 -3.52 15.56 2.37
C GLU A 66 -3.24 16.79 1.48
N GLU A 67 -2.48 16.65 0.37
CA GLU A 67 -2.23 17.76 -0.55
C GLU A 67 -3.52 18.24 -1.23
N ALA A 68 -4.43 17.32 -1.54
CA ALA A 68 -5.73 17.65 -2.12
C ALA A 68 -6.64 18.46 -1.18
N ARG A 69 -6.50 18.29 0.15
CA ARG A 69 -7.24 19.10 1.14
C ARG A 69 -6.72 20.54 1.22
N SER A 70 -5.45 20.76 0.88
CA SER A 70 -4.79 22.05 1.10
C SER A 70 -5.06 23.10 0.01
N GLY A 71 -5.67 22.75 -1.13
CA GLY A 71 -5.88 23.68 -2.24
C GLY A 71 -4.57 24.34 -2.75
N GLY A 72 -3.42 23.84 -2.30
CA GLY A 72 -2.12 24.42 -2.53
C GLY A 72 -1.63 24.07 -3.92
N ARG A 73 -1.48 25.08 -4.78
CA ARG A 73 -0.74 24.97 -6.04
C ARG A 73 0.63 24.35 -5.74
N PRO A 74 1.04 23.25 -6.39
CA PRO A 74 2.38 22.71 -6.23
C PRO A 74 3.36 23.75 -6.77
N THR A 75 4.10 24.39 -5.88
CA THR A 75 5.25 25.20 -6.27
C THR A 75 6.47 24.29 -6.26
N LEU A 76 6.76 23.72 -7.43
CA LEU A 76 8.07 23.18 -7.74
C LEU A 76 9.08 24.33 -7.59
N LYS A 77 9.93 24.28 -6.57
CA LYS A 77 11.14 25.10 -6.54
C LYS A 77 12.20 24.38 -7.38
N SER A 78 12.63 25.05 -8.45
CA SER A 78 13.84 24.74 -9.23
C SER A 78 15.10 24.75 -8.37
#